data_AF-A0A7J8XZP6-F1
#
_entry.id   AF-A0A7J8XZP6-F1
#
_cell.length_a   1.000
_cell.length_b   1.000
_cell.length_c   1.000
_cell.angle_alpha   90.00
_cell.angle_beta   90.00
_cell.angle_gamma   90.00
#
_symmetry.space_group_name_H-M   'P 1'
#
loop_
_entity.id
_entity.type
_entity.pdbx_description
1 polymer ?
#
loop_
_entity_poly.entity_id
_entity_poly.type
_entity_poly.pdbx_seq_one_letter_code
_entity_poly.pdbx_strand_id
1 'polypeptide(L)'
;AQTLKTCSGLIVRDDRSICTKLVTSECVPSVFAVEALACLQTLKLGADLGLKEVMVEGDSLTMIKKVSSIQLERSVIGAYILDIKA
;
A
#
# COMPACT_ATOMS: atom_id res chain seq x y z
N ALA A 1 -14.35 -19.71 -4.64
CA ALA A 1 -13.98 -18.28 -4.57
C ALA A 1 -12.67 -18.10 -5.34
N GLN A 2 -12.62 -17.17 -6.30
CA GLN A 2 -11.45 -16.99 -7.16
C GLN A 2 -10.38 -16.22 -6.37
N THR A 3 -9.36 -16.91 -5.89
CA THR A 3 -8.23 -16.31 -5.17
C THR A 3 -7.21 -15.80 -6.16
N LEU A 4 -6.95 -14.50 -6.16
CA LEU A 4 -5.93 -13.89 -7.01
C LEU A 4 -4.56 -14.02 -6.34
N LYS A 5 -3.59 -14.58 -7.07
CA LYS A 5 -2.16 -14.41 -6.74
C LYS A 5 -1.72 -13.10 -7.36
N THR A 6 -1.13 -12.24 -6.55
CA THR A 6 -0.80 -10.88 -6.95
C THR A 6 0.63 -10.56 -6.57
N CYS A 7 1.24 -9.63 -7.30
CA CYS A 7 2.58 -9.14 -7.02
C CYS A 7 2.53 -7.62 -6.97
N SER A 8 3.15 -7.04 -5.96
CA SER A 8 3.29 -5.60 -5.78
C SER A 8 4.76 -5.24 -5.93
N GLY A 9 5.07 -4.37 -6.89
CA GLY A 9 6.40 -3.81 -7.08
C GLY A 9 6.51 -2.48 -6.37
N LEU A 10 7.45 -2.38 -5.43
CA LEU A 10 7.73 -1.15 -4.70
C LEU A 10 9.04 -0.58 -5.22
N ILE A 11 9.03 0.72 -5.49
CA ILE A 11 10.22 1.50 -5.81
C ILE A 11 10.41 2.50 -4.69
N VAL A 12 11.53 2.39 -3.98
CA VAL A 12 11.94 3.33 -2.94
C VAL A 12 13.07 4.17 -3.52
N ARG A 13 12.96 5.48 -3.43
CA ARG A 13 13.96 6.41 -3.94
C ARG A 13 14.25 7.51 -2.93
N ASP A 14 15.52 7.88 -2.82
CA ASP A 14 15.95 9.12 -2.18
C ASP A 14 16.73 9.98 -3.21
N ASP A 15 17.46 11.00 -2.74
CA ASP A 15 18.26 11.89 -3.58
C ASP A 15 19.45 11.19 -4.25
N ARG A 16 19.86 10.00 -3.78
CA ARG A 16 21.12 9.33 -4.15
C ARG A 16 20.94 7.90 -4.64
N SER A 17 19.84 7.26 -4.30
CA SER A 17 19.67 5.82 -4.41
C SER A 17 18.24 5.45 -4.79
N ILE A 18 18.13 4.32 -5.50
CA ILE A 18 16.87 3.67 -5.84
C ILE A 18 16.99 2.21 -5.43
N CYS A 19 16.03 1.75 -4.64
CA CYS A 19 15.88 0.36 -4.26
C CYS A 19 14.54 -0.16 -4.76
N THR A 20 14.47 -1.45 -5.07
CA THR A 20 13.22 -2.11 -5.46
C THR A 20 12.93 -3.28 -4.54
N LYS A 21 11.65 -3.48 -4.24
CA LYS A 21 11.17 -4.64 -3.48
C LYS A 21 9.97 -5.23 -4.20
N LEU A 22 10.01 -6.53 -4.46
CA LEU A 22 8.87 -7.26 -4.97
C LEU A 22 8.21 -7.99 -3.80
N VAL A 23 6.90 -7.87 -3.68
CA VAL A 23 6.13 -8.62 -2.68
C VAL A 23 5.06 -9.43 -3.38
N THR A 24 5.05 -10.74 -3.13
CA THR A 24 3.99 -11.62 -3.59
C THR A 24 2.92 -11.73 -2.51
N SER A 25 1.66 -11.82 -2.91
CA SER A 25 0.53 -11.97 -2.01
C SER A 25 -0.45 -12.97 -2.60
N GLU A 26 -0.99 -13.82 -1.73
CA GLU A 26 -1.99 -14.82 -2.10
C GLU A 26 -3.34 -14.44 -1.48
N CYS A 27 -4.42 -14.90 -2.10
CA CYS A 27 -5.77 -14.74 -1.57
C CYS A 27 -6.23 -13.28 -1.39
N VAL A 28 -5.84 -12.38 -2.28
CA VAL A 28 -6.26 -10.97 -2.19
C VAL A 28 -7.68 -10.81 -2.75
N PRO A 29 -8.61 -10.16 -2.03
CA PRO A 29 -10.04 -10.18 -2.36
C PRO A 29 -10.44 -9.24 -3.50
N SER A 30 -9.59 -8.29 -3.89
CA SER A 30 -9.85 -7.36 -5.01
C SER A 30 -8.57 -6.66 -5.46
N VAL A 31 -8.56 -6.08 -6.67
CA VAL A 31 -7.49 -5.19 -7.14
C VAL A 31 -7.26 -4.00 -6.22
N PHE A 32 -8.31 -3.41 -5.64
CA PHE A 32 -8.15 -2.34 -4.65
C PHE A 32 -7.47 -2.80 -3.37
N ALA A 33 -7.69 -4.05 -2.96
CA ALA A 33 -6.98 -4.62 -1.82
C ALA A 33 -5.50 -4.87 -2.14
N VAL A 34 -5.13 -5.17 -3.39
CA VAL A 34 -3.72 -5.26 -3.82
C VAL A 34 -3.03 -3.91 -3.66
N GLU A 35 -3.66 -2.84 -4.13
CA GLU A 35 -3.13 -1.47 -4.01
C GLU A 35 -3.00 -1.04 -2.54
N ALA A 36 -4.01 -1.35 -1.72
CA ALA A 36 -3.95 -1.09 -0.28
C ALA A 36 -2.82 -1.86 0.40
N LEU A 37 -2.64 -3.14 0.05
CA LEU A 37 -1.53 -3.96 0.55
C LEU A 37 -0.17 -3.42 0.12
N ALA A 38 -0.02 -2.98 -1.13
CA ALA A 38 1.21 -2.36 -1.62
C ALA A 38 1.55 -1.10 -0.82
N CYS A 39 0.57 -0.23 -0.57
CA CYS A 39 0.72 0.96 0.26
C CYS A 39 1.17 0.61 1.69
N LEU A 40 0.50 -0.36 2.34
CA LEU A 40 0.84 -0.82 3.68
C LEU A 40 2.26 -1.43 3.74
N GLN A 41 2.67 -2.19 2.72
CA GLN A 41 4.01 -2.77 2.63
C GLN A 41 5.08 -1.68 2.45
N THR A 42 4.80 -0.61 1.70
CA THR A 42 5.68 0.55 1.58
C THR A 42 5.88 1.25 2.92
N LEU A 43 4.80 1.47 3.67
CA LEU A 43 4.88 2.11 5.00
C LEU A 43 5.67 1.24 5.99
N LYS A 44 5.41 -0.07 6.02
CA LYS A 44 6.19 -1.02 6.84
C LYS A 44 7.67 -1.00 6.48
N LEU A 45 7.99 -1.02 5.18
CA LEU A 45 9.37 -0.91 4.73
C LEU A 45 10.02 0.42 5.16
N GLY A 46 9.30 1.53 5.06
CA GLY A 46 9.78 2.83 5.54
C GLY A 46 10.08 2.84 7.04
N ALA A 47 9.19 2.24 7.83
CA ALA A 47 9.39 2.08 9.27
C ALA A 47 10.58 1.17 9.59
N ASP A 48 10.71 0.02 8.90
CA ASP A 48 11.83 -0.91 9.05
C ASP A 48 13.18 -0.25 8.69
N LEU A 49 13.18 0.68 7.74
CA LEU A 49 14.34 1.49 7.34
C LEU A 49 14.61 2.68 8.27
N GLY A 50 13.75 2.93 9.27
CA GLY A 50 13.89 4.07 10.19
C GLY A 50 13.64 5.43 9.55
N LEU A 51 12.90 5.49 8.43
CA LEU A 51 12.56 6.74 7.76
C LEU A 51 11.55 7.53 8.58
N LYS A 52 11.82 8.82 8.80
CA LYS A 52 10.90 9.72 9.54
C LYS A 52 9.71 10.16 8.71
N GLU A 53 9.89 10.26 7.41
CA GLU A 53 8.89 10.72 6.47
C GLU A 53 8.98 9.89 5.19
N VAL A 54 7.82 9.46 4.69
CA VAL A 54 7.71 8.66 3.47
C VAL A 54 6.57 9.23 2.65
N MET A 55 6.84 9.57 1.39
CA MET A 55 5.82 9.91 0.41
C MET A 55 5.50 8.67 -0.42
N VAL A 56 4.26 8.19 -0.34
CA VAL A 56 3.80 7.03 -1.12
C VAL A 56 3.06 7.53 -2.36
N GLU A 57 3.58 7.18 -3.53
CA GLU A 57 2.97 7.47 -4.83
C GLU A 57 2.35 6.20 -5.42
N GLY A 58 1.22 6.33 -6.11
CA GLY A 58 0.52 5.22 -6.77
C GLY A 58 -0.40 5.71 -7.89
N ASP A 59 -0.83 4.81 -8.77
CA ASP A 59 -1.70 5.13 -9.92
C ASP A 59 -3.19 5.12 -9.57
N SER A 60 -3.56 4.46 -8.47
CA SER A 60 -4.94 4.34 -8.01
C SER A 60 -5.44 5.60 -7.30
N LEU A 61 -5.97 6.55 -8.07
CA LEU A 61 -6.58 7.77 -7.55
C LEU A 61 -7.68 7.49 -6.50
N THR A 62 -8.42 6.40 -6.66
CA THR A 62 -9.44 5.96 -5.70
C THR A 62 -8.80 5.63 -4.34
N MET A 63 -7.68 4.90 -4.34
CA MET A 63 -6.95 4.57 -3.11
C MET A 63 -6.39 5.82 -2.45
N ILE A 64 -5.75 6.70 -3.22
CA ILE A 64 -5.22 7.97 -2.72
C ILE A 64 -6.33 8.76 -2.02
N LYS A 65 -7.48 8.94 -2.68
CA LYS A 65 -8.63 9.67 -2.10
C LYS A 65 -9.16 9.01 -0.82
N LYS A 66 -9.24 7.68 -0.77
CA LYS A 66 -9.75 6.96 0.40
C LYS A 66 -8.79 7.03 1.59
N VAL A 67 -7.47 6.89 1.35
CA VAL A 67 -6.45 7.03 2.38
C VAL A 67 -6.33 8.48 2.87
N SER A 68 -6.49 9.49 2.00
CA SER A 68 -6.48 10.89 2.45
C SER A 68 -7.78 11.36 3.10
N SER A 69 -8.88 10.60 2.98
CA SER A 69 -10.18 11.00 3.53
C SER A 69 -10.22 10.88 5.07
N ILE A 70 -10.86 11.83 5.75
CA ILE A 70 -11.14 11.74 7.20
C ILE A 70 -12.36 10.87 7.52
N GLN A 71 -13.15 10.48 6.52
CA GLN A 71 -14.35 9.67 6.71
C GLN A 71 -13.97 8.20 6.94
N LEU A 72 -14.75 7.53 7.81
CA LEU A 72 -14.62 6.09 8.01
C LEU A 72 -14.91 5.35 6.70
N GLU A 73 -13.95 4.54 6.26
CA GLU A 73 -14.10 3.73 5.06
C GLU A 73 -14.79 2.40 5.41
N ARG A 74 -15.99 2.19 4.85
CA ARG A 74 -16.86 1.05 5.19
C ARG A 74 -16.86 -0.07 4.15
N SER A 75 -15.99 0.00 3.14
CA SER A 75 -15.89 -1.02 2.10
C SER A 75 -15.02 -2.18 2.54
N VAL A 76 -14.90 -3.20 1.68
CA VAL A 76 -14.06 -4.39 1.90
C VAL A 76 -12.59 -4.04 2.16
N ILE A 77 -12.12 -2.86 1.71
CA ILE A 77 -10.75 -2.41 1.95
C ILE A 77 -10.58 -1.53 3.20
N GLY A 78 -11.65 -1.30 3.97
CA GLY A 78 -11.62 -0.39 5.12
C GLY A 78 -10.60 -0.80 6.18
N ALA A 79 -10.44 -2.09 6.43
CA ALA A 79 -9.42 -2.60 7.36
C ALA A 79 -7.99 -2.21 6.93
N TYR A 80 -7.65 -2.36 5.65
CA TYR A 80 -6.33 -1.94 5.15
C TYR A 80 -6.11 -0.44 5.29
N ILE A 81 -7.16 0.37 5.06
CA ILE A 81 -7.06 1.84 5.18
C ILE A 81 -6.86 2.26 6.63
N LEU A 82 -7.47 1.56 7.59
CA LEU A 82 -7.24 1.81 9.00
C LEU A 82 -5.78 1.51 9.37
N ASP A 83 -5.23 0.37 8.92
CA ASP A 83 -3.83 0.00 9.16
C ASP A 83 -2.84 0.98 8.51
N ILE A 84 -3.17 1.53 7.34
CA ILE A 84 -2.33 2.52 6.65
C ILE A 84 -2.28 3.86 7.40
N LYS A 85 -3.35 4.21 8.13
CA LYS A 85 -3.48 5.48 8.86
C LYS A 85 -2.98 5.42 10.31
N ALA A 86 -2.73 4.22 10.83
CA ALA A 86 -2.29 4.00 12.20
C ALA A 86 -0.85 4.48 12.42
#